data_AF-A0A967AEV3-F1
#
_entry.id   AF-A0A967AEV3-F1
#
_cell.length_a   1.000
_cell.length_b   1.000
_cell.length_c   1.000
_cell.angle_alpha   90.00
_cell.angle_beta   90.00
_cell.angle_gamma   90.00
#
_symmetry.space_group_name_H-M   'P 1'
#
loop_
_entity.id
_entity.type
_entity.pdbx_description
1 polymer ?
#
loop_
_entity_poly.entity_id
_entity_poly.type
_entity_poly.pdbx_seq_one_letter_code
_entity_poly.pdbx_strand_id
1 'polypeptide(L)'
;MFAVPIDAEVFATAMRAIGRTFRLPACMLAIGMVLLGTNPAWPRPVTDEYILGFATSVLHHEFHVVDAKLTVHDGVIWVNGRGLNGINQDKLKRALSSIDGVKRVIVSDTDEAGESNLPDGPSGFLPRGLLFAPLHADPRWPHFSASYRGYRTNDLTAAFAGTFGETFSLYRNRAPFSGQWELVLQAGVFSLFDLSATSLDLVNADYNAGFLTVYRSGKFSGFLRLHHQSSHLGDEFLLANQGVQRINLSYEELDMKLAYDASDWIRVHAGGGYLVHRDPSDVEPISTQWGIELTSPVTFLSGSVTPICYADFQSNERSQWAIAQSIMAGLRFENARIGNRQLQLLAEYFAGPSPDGQFYTQHSHWFGVGLHFYF
;
A
#
# COMPACT_ATOMS: atom_id res chain seq x y z
N MET A 1 31.93 40.78 -4.78
CA MET A 1 33.23 40.44 -4.18
C MET A 1 33.20 40.87 -2.73
N PHE A 2 32.82 39.99 -1.81
CA PHE A 2 33.17 40.00 -0.37
C PHE A 2 32.78 38.62 0.16
N ALA A 3 33.78 37.77 0.42
CA ALA A 3 33.64 36.53 1.15
C ALA A 3 34.17 36.79 2.57
N VAL A 4 33.37 36.45 3.58
CA VAL A 4 33.78 36.45 5.00
C VAL A 4 34.17 35.00 5.34
N PRO A 5 35.36 34.73 5.91
CA PRO A 5 35.76 33.38 6.27
C PRO A 5 35.10 32.97 7.58
N ILE A 6 34.54 31.76 7.63
CA ILE A 6 34.05 31.13 8.86
C ILE A 6 35.21 30.38 9.50
N ASP A 7 35.49 30.73 10.76
CA ASP A 7 36.60 30.21 11.55
C ASP A 7 36.30 28.79 12.07
N ALA A 8 37.25 27.87 11.89
CA ALA A 8 37.07 26.43 12.08
C ALA A 8 36.90 26.01 13.55
N GLU A 9 37.19 26.89 14.52
CA GLU A 9 37.07 26.60 15.95
C GLU A 9 35.62 26.66 16.49
N VAL A 10 34.73 27.42 15.85
CA VAL A 10 33.32 27.54 16.29
C VAL A 10 32.53 26.26 15.98
N PHE A 11 32.86 25.57 14.88
CA PHE A 11 32.20 24.31 14.49
C PHE A 11 32.62 23.13 15.40
N ALA A 12 33.87 23.13 15.88
CA ALA A 12 34.38 22.07 16.74
C ALA A 12 33.80 22.09 18.17
N THR A 13 33.37 23.26 18.64
CA THR A 13 32.81 23.44 20.00
C THR A 13 31.32 23.02 20.06
N ALA A 14 30.55 23.26 19.00
CA ALA A 14 29.14 22.82 18.91
C ALA A 14 29.00 21.29 18.86
N MET A 15 29.93 20.59 18.21
CA MET A 15 29.92 19.12 18.10
C MET A 15 30.22 18.40 19.42
N ARG A 16 30.90 19.04 20.39
CA ARG A 16 31.19 18.43 21.70
C ARG A 16 30.05 18.56 22.71
N ALA A 17 29.08 19.45 22.48
CA ALA A 17 27.92 19.64 23.37
C ALA A 17 26.75 18.68 23.09
N ILE A 18 26.68 18.09 21.89
CA ILE A 18 25.57 17.21 21.48
C ILE A 18 25.76 15.75 21.95
N GLY A 19 26.97 15.36 22.36
CA GLY A 19 27.31 13.97 22.69
C GLY A 19 27.01 13.47 24.10
N ARG A 20 26.24 14.19 24.95
CA ARG A 20 26.13 13.84 26.38
C ARG A 20 24.77 13.47 26.96
N THR A 21 23.68 13.48 26.19
CA THR A 21 22.36 13.11 26.73
C THR A 21 21.49 12.37 25.72
N PHE A 22 21.87 11.18 25.27
CA PHE A 22 20.93 10.16 24.79
C PHE A 22 21.61 8.78 24.88
N ARG A 23 21.20 7.95 25.84
CA ARG A 23 21.54 6.52 25.87
C ARG A 23 20.41 5.76 25.18
N LEU A 24 20.62 5.42 23.91
CA LEU A 24 19.83 4.42 23.17
C LEU A 24 20.44 3.02 23.38
N PRO A 25 19.65 1.95 23.55
CA PRO A 25 20.15 0.61 23.75
C PRO A 25 20.79 0.03 22.47
N ALA A 26 21.93 -0.64 22.64
CA ALA A 26 22.88 -1.05 21.63
C ALA A 26 22.48 -2.30 20.80
N CYS A 27 21.27 -2.34 20.24
CA CYS A 27 20.82 -3.47 19.40
C CYS A 27 20.50 -3.17 17.93
N MET A 28 20.68 -1.94 17.43
CA MET A 28 20.33 -1.60 16.03
C MET A 28 21.50 -1.24 15.10
N LEU A 29 22.75 -1.52 15.48
CA LEU A 29 23.93 -1.20 14.66
C LEU A 29 24.64 -2.47 14.18
N ALA A 30 23.95 -3.29 13.38
CA ALA A 30 24.56 -4.46 12.71
C ALA A 30 23.98 -4.82 11.33
N ILE A 31 23.10 -4.00 10.74
CA ILE A 31 22.55 -4.26 9.40
C ILE A 31 22.73 -2.99 8.55
N GLY A 32 23.92 -2.81 7.99
CA GLY A 32 24.20 -1.62 7.16
C GLY A 32 25.50 -1.63 6.36
N MET A 33 26.29 -2.72 6.37
CA MET A 33 27.57 -2.79 5.64
C MET A 33 27.87 -4.19 5.09
N VAL A 34 26.94 -4.78 4.36
CA VAL A 34 27.26 -5.85 3.41
C VAL A 34 26.37 -5.61 2.19
N LEU A 35 26.88 -4.93 1.16
CA LEU A 35 26.46 -5.05 -0.26
C LEU A 35 27.26 -4.09 -1.17
N LEU A 36 28.58 -4.07 -1.02
CA LEU A 36 29.50 -3.57 -2.05
C LEU A 36 30.59 -4.62 -2.28
N GLY A 37 30.15 -5.81 -2.70
CA GLY A 37 31.01 -6.84 -3.27
C GLY A 37 30.67 -6.96 -4.75
N THR A 38 31.64 -6.70 -5.62
CA THR A 38 31.55 -7.00 -7.05
C THR A 38 31.37 -8.50 -7.22
N ASN A 39 30.14 -8.96 -7.46
CA ASN A 39 29.86 -10.37 -7.73
C ASN A 39 30.42 -10.75 -9.11
N PRO A 40 31.18 -11.85 -9.24
CA PRO A 40 31.45 -12.44 -10.53
C PRO A 40 30.11 -12.86 -11.16
N ALA A 41 29.96 -12.65 -12.47
CA ALA A 41 28.76 -13.05 -13.21
C ALA A 41 28.64 -14.57 -13.23
N TRP A 42 27.99 -15.15 -12.22
CA TRP A 42 27.48 -16.51 -12.28
C TRP A 42 26.34 -16.58 -13.32
N PRO A 43 26.18 -17.69 -14.06
CA PRO A 43 25.02 -17.90 -14.92
C PRO A 43 23.77 -17.75 -14.06
N ARG A 44 22.91 -16.79 -14.41
CA ARG A 44 21.65 -16.62 -13.70
C ARG A 44 20.79 -17.85 -13.97
N PRO A 45 20.23 -18.52 -12.94
CA PRO A 45 19.29 -19.60 -13.17
C PRO A 45 18.10 -19.05 -13.97
N VAL A 46 17.64 -19.83 -14.95
CA VAL A 46 16.44 -19.49 -15.72
C VAL A 46 15.26 -19.47 -14.75
N THR A 47 14.60 -18.32 -14.62
CA THR A 47 13.46 -18.15 -13.70
C THR A 47 12.14 -18.41 -14.40
N ASP A 48 11.10 -18.74 -13.63
CA ASP A 48 9.76 -18.95 -14.17
C ASP A 48 9.20 -17.68 -14.84
N GLU A 49 9.64 -16.48 -14.44
CA GLU A 49 9.29 -15.22 -15.12
C GLU A 49 9.87 -15.13 -16.52
N TYR A 50 11.12 -15.55 -16.70
CA TYR A 50 11.76 -15.58 -18.01
C TYR A 50 10.97 -16.52 -18.93
N ILE A 51 10.66 -17.71 -18.43
CA ILE A 51 9.89 -18.71 -19.17
C ILE A 51 8.49 -18.19 -19.48
N LEU A 52 7.80 -17.59 -18.51
CA LEU A 52 6.46 -17.02 -18.68
C LEU A 52 6.44 -15.93 -19.74
N GLY A 53 7.38 -14.99 -19.68
CA GLY A 53 7.51 -13.90 -20.66
C GLY A 53 7.81 -14.41 -22.07
N PHE A 54 8.74 -15.36 -22.20
CA PHE A 54 9.08 -15.96 -23.49
C PHE A 54 7.92 -16.79 -24.06
N ALA A 55 7.28 -17.61 -23.23
CA ALA A 55 6.12 -18.43 -23.63
C ALA A 55 4.93 -17.56 -24.07
N THR A 56 4.70 -16.43 -23.39
CA THR A 56 3.68 -15.45 -23.76
C THR A 56 3.98 -14.85 -25.14
N SER A 57 5.24 -14.49 -25.39
CA SER A 57 5.69 -13.97 -26.70
C SER A 57 5.51 -15.01 -27.82
N VAL A 58 5.85 -16.28 -27.58
CA VAL A 58 5.65 -17.37 -28.54
C VAL A 58 4.17 -17.54 -28.88
N LEU A 59 3.28 -17.53 -27.88
CA LEU A 59 1.84 -17.62 -28.12
C LEU A 59 1.28 -16.45 -28.95
N HIS A 60 1.69 -15.22 -28.63
CA HIS A 60 1.24 -14.04 -29.35
C HIS A 60 1.77 -14.00 -30.79
N HIS A 61 3.06 -14.27 -31.00
CA HIS A 61 3.71 -14.04 -32.28
C HIS A 61 3.64 -15.24 -33.24
N GLU A 62 3.75 -16.47 -32.72
CA GLU A 62 3.76 -17.67 -33.57
C GLU A 62 2.36 -18.29 -33.71
N PHE A 63 1.55 -18.23 -32.66
CA PHE A 63 0.24 -18.89 -32.61
C PHE A 63 -0.94 -17.91 -32.69
N HIS A 64 -0.69 -16.59 -32.69
CA HIS A 64 -1.69 -15.53 -32.74
C HIS A 64 -2.77 -15.66 -31.64
N VAL A 65 -2.39 -16.20 -30.48
CA VAL A 65 -3.27 -16.36 -29.32
C VAL A 65 -3.00 -15.23 -28.35
N VAL A 66 -3.99 -14.38 -28.15
CA VAL A 66 -3.93 -13.22 -27.25
C VAL A 66 -4.67 -13.43 -25.93
N ASP A 67 -5.61 -14.38 -25.89
CA ASP A 67 -6.51 -14.59 -24.73
C ASP A 67 -6.17 -15.83 -23.90
N ALA A 68 -5.00 -16.43 -24.10
CA ALA A 68 -4.57 -17.58 -23.30
C ALA A 68 -4.02 -17.15 -21.94
N LYS A 69 -4.52 -17.78 -20.87
CA LYS A 69 -3.94 -17.72 -19.54
C LYS A 69 -2.75 -18.66 -19.47
N LEU A 70 -1.58 -18.10 -19.16
CA LEU A 70 -0.33 -18.82 -19.00
C LEU A 70 0.18 -18.69 -17.57
N THR A 71 0.58 -19.80 -16.97
CA THR A 71 1.27 -19.81 -15.67
C THR A 71 2.50 -20.71 -15.77
N VAL A 72 3.56 -20.34 -15.05
CA VAL A 72 4.80 -21.12 -14.98
C VAL A 72 5.22 -21.28 -13.52
N HIS A 73 5.59 -22.50 -13.15
CA HIS A 73 6.06 -22.88 -11.81
C HIS A 73 7.04 -24.05 -11.94
N ASP A 74 8.23 -23.90 -11.38
CA ASP A 74 9.33 -24.86 -11.43
C ASP A 74 9.69 -25.34 -12.86
N GLY A 75 9.54 -24.48 -13.86
CA GLY A 75 9.75 -24.80 -15.27
C GLY A 75 8.62 -25.60 -15.92
N VAL A 76 7.47 -25.76 -15.27
CA VAL A 76 6.27 -26.35 -15.88
C VAL A 76 5.38 -25.24 -16.41
N ILE A 77 4.96 -25.31 -17.68
CA ILE A 77 4.04 -24.35 -18.29
C ILE A 77 2.62 -24.93 -18.27
N TRP A 78 1.65 -24.18 -17.75
CA TRP A 78 0.22 -24.46 -17.92
C TRP A 78 -0.41 -23.44 -18.86
N VAL A 79 -1.07 -23.93 -19.90
CA VAL A 79 -1.76 -23.12 -20.91
C VAL A 79 -3.25 -23.46 -20.90
N ASN A 80 -4.09 -22.44 -20.67
CA ASN A 80 -5.55 -22.54 -20.72
C ASN A 80 -6.13 -21.35 -21.50
N GLY A 81 -7.14 -21.57 -22.36
CA GLY A 81 -7.90 -20.47 -22.95
C GLY A 81 -8.70 -20.86 -24.20
N ARG A 82 -9.77 -20.11 -24.47
CA ARG A 82 -10.72 -20.37 -25.57
C ARG A 82 -10.10 -20.32 -26.97
N GLY A 83 -8.94 -19.68 -27.13
CA GLY A 83 -8.19 -19.56 -28.40
C GLY A 83 -7.31 -20.76 -28.76
N LEU A 84 -7.30 -21.83 -27.95
CA LEU A 84 -6.51 -23.04 -28.24
C LEU A 84 -7.22 -24.01 -29.20
N ASN A 85 -8.54 -23.85 -29.37
CA ASN A 85 -9.37 -24.63 -30.26
C ASN A 85 -9.06 -24.31 -31.72
N GLY A 86 -8.34 -25.22 -32.39
CA GLY A 86 -7.89 -25.06 -33.79
C GLY A 86 -6.37 -24.96 -33.95
N ILE A 87 -5.62 -24.93 -32.85
CA ILE A 87 -4.15 -24.93 -32.89
C ILE A 87 -3.62 -26.35 -32.85
N ASN A 88 -2.60 -26.63 -33.67
CA ASN A 88 -1.89 -27.90 -33.59
C ASN A 88 -1.17 -28.02 -32.24
N GLN A 89 -1.76 -28.78 -31.31
CA GLN A 89 -1.27 -28.93 -29.94
C GLN A 89 0.15 -29.53 -29.87
N ASP A 90 0.52 -30.38 -30.82
CA ASP A 90 1.87 -30.95 -30.90
C ASP A 90 2.92 -29.92 -31.33
N LYS A 91 2.52 -28.98 -32.21
CA LYS A 91 3.38 -27.85 -32.58
C LYS A 91 3.54 -26.89 -31.39
N LEU A 92 2.45 -26.59 -30.70
CA LEU A 92 2.44 -25.73 -29.52
C LEU A 92 3.33 -26.29 -28.39
N LYS A 93 3.13 -27.56 -28.03
CA LYS A 93 3.94 -28.22 -26.99
C LYS A 93 5.41 -28.23 -27.34
N ARG A 94 5.77 -28.46 -28.61
CA ARG A 94 7.17 -28.41 -29.06
C ARG A 94 7.79 -27.02 -28.95
N ALA A 95 7.08 -25.99 -29.42
CA ALA A 95 7.57 -24.60 -29.33
C ALA A 95 7.79 -24.18 -27.88
N LEU A 96 6.83 -24.46 -26.99
CA LEU A 96 6.95 -24.13 -25.58
C LEU A 96 7.98 -24.98 -24.83
N SER A 97 8.15 -26.26 -25.19
CA SER A 97 9.17 -27.12 -24.58
C SER A 97 10.60 -26.77 -25.02
N SER A 98 10.77 -26.00 -26.11
CA SER A 98 12.08 -25.53 -26.57
C SER A 98 12.59 -24.29 -25.85
N ILE A 99 11.78 -23.68 -24.97
CA ILE A 99 12.20 -22.53 -24.16
C ILE A 99 13.15 -23.05 -23.09
N ASP A 100 14.29 -22.37 -22.94
CA ASP A 100 15.30 -22.75 -21.94
C ASP A 100 14.67 -22.74 -20.53
N GLY A 101 15.01 -23.73 -19.70
CA GLY A 101 14.41 -23.92 -18.37
C GLY A 101 13.04 -24.63 -18.32
N VAL A 102 12.39 -24.92 -19.46
CA VAL A 102 11.11 -25.66 -19.46
C VAL A 102 11.33 -27.15 -19.25
N LYS A 103 10.69 -27.69 -18.20
CA LYS A 103 10.67 -29.11 -17.87
C LYS A 103 9.46 -29.84 -18.45
N ARG A 104 8.30 -29.18 -18.55
CA ARG A 104 7.04 -29.79 -19.02
C ARG A 104 6.01 -28.76 -19.48
N VAL A 105 5.17 -29.11 -20.44
CA VAL A 105 4.05 -28.27 -20.92
C VAL A 105 2.72 -29.02 -20.77
N ILE A 106 1.75 -28.41 -20.11
CA ILE A 106 0.40 -28.94 -19.87
C ILE A 106 -0.60 -28.01 -20.56
N VAL A 107 -1.40 -28.59 -21.46
CA VAL A 107 -2.44 -27.88 -22.23
C VAL A 107 -3.78 -28.48 -21.83
N SER A 108 -4.68 -27.66 -21.30
CA SER A 108 -6.03 -28.08 -20.90
C SER A 108 -7.07 -27.35 -21.74
N ASP A 109 -8.03 -28.10 -22.28
CA ASP A 109 -9.05 -27.61 -23.23
C ASP A 109 -10.44 -27.41 -22.57
N THR A 110 -10.53 -27.63 -21.26
CA THR A 110 -11.79 -27.55 -20.53
C THR A 110 -11.92 -26.21 -19.81
N ASP A 111 -12.93 -25.42 -20.22
CA ASP A 111 -13.61 -24.40 -19.40
C ASP A 111 -14.48 -25.08 -18.30
N GLU A 112 -14.07 -26.25 -17.79
CA GLU A 112 -14.76 -26.89 -16.66
C GLU A 112 -14.34 -26.21 -15.36
N ALA A 113 -15.21 -25.31 -14.93
CA ALA A 113 -15.35 -24.89 -13.54
C ALA A 113 -15.72 -26.11 -12.67
N GLY A 114 -14.71 -26.91 -12.32
CA GLY A 114 -14.74 -27.82 -11.19
C GLY A 114 -14.03 -27.18 -10.01
N GLU A 115 -14.79 -26.86 -8.95
CA GLU A 115 -14.21 -26.55 -7.64
C GLU A 115 -13.27 -27.68 -7.18
N SER A 116 -12.21 -27.27 -6.47
CA SER A 116 -11.14 -28.09 -5.87
C SER A 116 -10.01 -28.56 -6.80
N ASN A 117 -9.18 -27.58 -7.19
CA ASN A 117 -7.76 -27.62 -6.86
C ASN A 117 -7.29 -26.17 -6.80
N LEU A 118 -6.98 -25.69 -5.59
CA LEU A 118 -6.34 -24.39 -5.38
C LEU A 118 -5.18 -24.26 -6.38
N PRO A 119 -5.04 -23.14 -7.11
CA PRO A 119 -3.76 -22.85 -7.73
C PRO A 119 -2.73 -22.78 -6.60
N ASP A 120 -1.66 -23.56 -6.72
CA ASP A 120 -0.48 -23.43 -5.87
C ASP A 120 0.07 -22.01 -6.02
N GLY A 121 -0.34 -21.10 -5.14
CA GLY A 121 0.43 -19.90 -4.91
C GLY A 121 1.76 -20.34 -4.30
N PRO A 122 2.92 -20.04 -4.91
CA PRO A 122 4.19 -20.47 -4.37
C PRO A 122 4.33 -19.90 -2.97
N SER A 123 4.46 -20.79 -1.99
CA SER A 123 4.93 -20.38 -0.69
C SER A 123 6.35 -19.86 -0.89
N GLY A 124 6.64 -18.65 -0.40
CA GLY A 124 7.87 -18.00 -0.82
C GLY A 124 8.10 -16.64 -0.20
N PHE A 125 9.34 -16.20 -0.33
CA PHE A 125 9.77 -14.85 0.05
C PHE A 125 9.36 -13.85 -1.04
N LEU A 126 8.99 -12.64 -0.60
CA LEU A 126 8.61 -11.53 -1.46
C LEU A 126 7.56 -11.92 -2.52
N PRO A 127 6.42 -12.53 -2.11
CA PRO A 127 5.37 -12.93 -3.04
C PRO A 127 4.76 -11.70 -3.73
N ARG A 128 4.22 -11.90 -4.93
CA ARG A 128 3.52 -10.83 -5.67
C ARG A 128 2.08 -10.64 -5.14
N GLY A 129 1.63 -9.39 -5.22
CA GLY A 129 0.30 -8.98 -4.78
C GLY A 129 0.12 -9.08 -3.27
N LEU A 130 -1.05 -8.69 -2.79
CA LEU A 130 -1.38 -8.68 -1.36
C LEU A 130 -2.50 -9.68 -1.07
N LEU A 131 -2.46 -10.35 0.09
CA LEU A 131 -3.61 -11.17 0.53
C LEU A 131 -4.78 -10.31 1.05
N PHE A 132 -4.51 -9.07 1.43
CA PHE A 132 -5.52 -8.10 1.85
C PHE A 132 -5.39 -6.85 0.98
N ALA A 133 -6.45 -6.52 0.26
CA ALA A 133 -6.49 -5.32 -0.56
C ALA A 133 -6.51 -4.06 0.33
N PRO A 134 -5.92 -2.93 -0.12
CA PRO A 134 -5.98 -1.66 0.58
C PRO A 134 -7.38 -1.27 1.07
N LEU A 135 -7.47 -0.50 2.15
CA LEU A 135 -8.70 0.18 2.54
C LEU A 135 -8.68 1.55 1.87
N HIS A 136 -9.35 1.69 0.73
CA HIS A 136 -9.12 2.83 -0.18
C HIS A 136 -9.53 4.19 0.39
N ALA A 137 -10.60 4.21 1.18
CA ALA A 137 -11.09 5.41 1.85
C ALA A 137 -10.49 5.60 3.25
N ASP A 138 -9.62 4.72 3.73
CA ASP A 138 -8.91 4.97 4.99
C ASP A 138 -7.87 6.09 4.76
N PRO A 139 -8.02 7.26 5.40
CA PRO A 139 -7.16 8.41 5.17
C PRO A 139 -5.71 8.18 5.64
N ARG A 140 -5.45 7.10 6.39
CA ARG A 140 -4.13 6.74 6.91
C ARG A 140 -3.65 5.37 6.38
N TRP A 141 -4.22 4.87 5.28
CA TRP A 141 -3.67 3.69 4.61
C TRP A 141 -2.43 4.05 3.77
N PRO A 142 -1.26 3.42 3.99
CA PRO A 142 -0.04 3.74 3.24
C PRO A 142 -0.15 3.40 1.74
N HIS A 143 -0.01 4.42 0.89
CA HIS A 143 0.03 4.31 -0.56
C HIS A 143 0.70 5.56 -1.15
N PHE A 144 0.86 5.62 -2.48
CA PHE A 144 1.34 6.83 -3.15
C PHE A 144 0.15 7.67 -3.64
N SER A 145 0.07 8.93 -3.21
CA SER A 145 -0.98 9.85 -3.65
C SER A 145 -0.61 11.32 -3.54
N ALA A 146 -1.35 12.13 -4.29
CA ALA A 146 -1.29 13.58 -4.29
C ALA A 146 -2.70 14.14 -4.48
N SER A 147 -3.15 14.96 -3.52
CA SER A 147 -4.52 15.45 -3.47
C SER A 147 -4.59 16.94 -3.12
N TYR A 148 -5.47 17.66 -3.81
CA TYR A 148 -5.87 19.00 -3.41
C TYR A 148 -7.11 18.92 -2.52
N ARG A 149 -7.13 19.65 -1.40
CA ARG A 149 -8.23 19.66 -0.43
C ARG A 149 -8.66 21.08 -0.08
N GLY A 150 -9.93 21.37 -0.25
CA GLY A 150 -10.58 22.58 0.27
C GLY A 150 -11.20 22.32 1.62
N TYR A 151 -10.67 22.95 2.66
CA TYR A 151 -11.11 22.80 4.05
C TYR A 151 -12.22 23.82 4.39
N ARG A 152 -13.13 23.43 5.29
CA ARG A 152 -14.23 24.27 5.82
C ARG A 152 -13.91 24.85 7.20
N THR A 153 -12.64 24.99 7.52
CA THR A 153 -12.12 25.53 8.80
C THR A 153 -11.55 26.94 8.58
N ASN A 154 -11.44 27.74 9.64
CA ASN A 154 -10.93 29.12 9.53
C ASN A 154 -9.41 29.18 9.31
N ASP A 155 -8.67 28.19 9.81
CA ASP A 155 -7.20 28.26 9.90
C ASP A 155 -6.49 27.59 8.71
N LEU A 156 -7.22 26.81 7.91
CA LEU A 156 -6.74 26.17 6.69
C LEU A 156 -7.88 26.17 5.68
N THR A 157 -7.68 26.80 4.52
CA THR A 157 -8.71 26.93 3.47
C THR A 157 -8.44 26.03 2.28
N ALA A 158 -7.18 25.94 1.86
CA ALA A 158 -6.73 25.09 0.77
C ALA A 158 -5.43 24.40 1.17
N ALA A 159 -5.36 23.09 0.96
CA ALA A 159 -4.21 22.30 1.31
C ALA A 159 -3.83 21.31 0.19
N PHE A 160 -2.56 20.96 0.17
CA PHE A 160 -2.07 19.82 -0.58
C PHE A 160 -1.77 18.69 0.39
N ALA A 161 -2.36 17.52 0.15
CA ALA A 161 -2.09 16.30 0.90
C ALA A 161 -1.27 15.36 0.01
N GLY A 162 -0.11 14.94 0.51
CA GLY A 162 0.76 13.98 -0.15
C GLY A 162 0.97 12.75 0.71
N THR A 163 0.83 11.56 0.12
CA THR A 163 1.14 10.30 0.79
C THR A 163 2.27 9.58 0.07
N PHE A 164 3.25 9.12 0.82
CA PHE A 164 4.27 8.21 0.33
C PHE A 164 4.32 7.01 1.26
N GLY A 165 3.83 5.88 0.82
CA GLY A 165 3.84 4.67 1.61
C GLY A 165 3.66 3.42 0.77
N GLU A 166 3.94 2.29 1.39
CA GLU A 166 3.94 1.00 0.73
C GLU A 166 3.64 -0.15 1.68
N THR A 167 3.13 -1.23 1.11
CA THR A 167 2.86 -2.50 1.79
C THR A 167 3.64 -3.60 1.09
N PHE A 168 4.60 -4.19 1.79
CA PHE A 168 5.52 -5.20 1.28
C PHE A 168 5.23 -6.56 1.90
N SER A 169 4.75 -7.49 1.09
CA SER A 169 4.70 -8.90 1.46
C SER A 169 6.11 -9.48 1.58
N LEU A 170 6.46 -9.99 2.76
CA LEU A 170 7.77 -10.55 3.05
C LEU A 170 7.82 -12.04 2.83
N TYR A 171 6.78 -12.75 3.27
CA TYR A 171 6.69 -14.20 3.19
C TYR A 171 5.23 -14.62 3.15
N ARG A 172 4.89 -15.59 2.29
CA ARG A 172 3.54 -16.18 2.22
C ARG A 172 3.63 -17.70 2.22
N ASN A 173 2.70 -18.36 2.89
CA ASN A 173 2.59 -19.82 2.89
C ASN A 173 1.11 -20.24 3.05
N ARG A 174 0.83 -21.52 2.79
CA ARG A 174 -0.48 -22.14 3.00
C ARG A 174 -0.89 -22.08 4.47
N ALA A 175 -2.20 -22.00 4.68
CA ALA A 175 -2.85 -22.03 5.97
C ALA A 175 -4.02 -23.03 5.93
N PRO A 176 -4.62 -23.41 7.08
CA PRO A 176 -5.83 -24.23 7.12
C PRO A 176 -7.00 -23.65 6.30
N PHE A 177 -8.06 -24.44 6.12
CA PHE A 177 -9.29 -24.04 5.40
C PHE A 177 -9.07 -23.57 3.97
N SER A 178 -8.10 -24.15 3.26
CA SER A 178 -7.73 -23.72 1.90
C SER A 178 -7.26 -22.26 1.83
N GLY A 179 -6.75 -21.73 2.96
CA GLY A 179 -6.27 -20.37 3.09
C GLY A 179 -4.78 -20.21 2.83
N GLN A 180 -4.34 -18.96 2.85
CA GLN A 180 -2.95 -18.54 2.86
C GLN A 180 -2.74 -17.51 3.96
N TRP A 181 -1.55 -17.50 4.54
CA TRP A 181 -1.12 -16.47 5.47
C TRP A 181 0.14 -15.77 4.96
N GLU A 182 0.35 -14.54 5.42
CA GLU A 182 1.43 -13.68 4.94
C GLU A 182 2.00 -12.79 6.06
N LEU A 183 3.32 -12.64 6.09
CA LEU A 183 4.01 -11.62 6.87
C LEU A 183 4.22 -10.40 5.98
N VAL A 184 3.88 -9.22 6.50
CA VAL A 184 3.90 -7.97 5.74
C VAL A 184 4.60 -6.88 6.55
N LEU A 185 5.40 -6.07 5.88
CA LEU A 185 5.88 -4.79 6.39
C LEU A 185 5.10 -3.67 5.70
N GLN A 186 4.62 -2.71 6.46
CA GLN A 186 3.94 -1.53 5.95
C GLN A 186 4.62 -0.29 6.51
N ALA A 187 4.82 0.73 5.67
CA ALA A 187 5.38 2.01 6.10
C ALA A 187 4.84 3.15 5.23
N GLY A 188 4.69 4.34 5.80
CA GLY A 188 4.32 5.52 5.03
C GLY A 188 4.47 6.82 5.79
N VAL A 189 4.42 7.92 5.04
CA VAL A 189 4.31 9.29 5.55
C VAL A 189 3.11 9.98 4.92
N PHE A 190 2.35 10.70 5.74
CA PHE A 190 1.19 11.49 5.35
C PHE A 190 1.49 12.95 5.64
N SER A 191 1.70 13.74 4.58
CA SER A 191 2.07 15.14 4.66
C SER A 191 0.90 16.04 4.26
N LEU A 192 0.71 17.12 5.00
CA LEU A 192 -0.28 18.15 4.72
C LEU A 192 0.41 19.52 4.62
N PHE A 193 0.21 20.20 3.50
CA PHE A 193 0.80 21.51 3.21
C PHE A 193 -0.28 22.57 3.08
N ASP A 194 -0.09 23.74 3.69
CA ASP A 194 -0.99 24.89 3.55
C ASP A 194 -0.69 25.64 2.26
N LEU A 195 -1.59 25.55 1.29
CA LEU A 195 -1.44 26.25 0.01
C LEU A 195 -1.82 27.73 0.08
N SER A 196 -2.44 28.17 1.17
CA SER A 196 -2.77 29.58 1.42
C SER A 196 -1.62 30.34 2.09
N ALA A 197 -0.65 29.63 2.67
CA ALA A 197 0.58 30.21 3.19
C ALA A 197 1.51 30.68 2.06
N THR A 198 2.31 31.71 2.33
CA THR A 198 3.21 32.31 1.32
C THR A 198 4.30 31.34 0.85
N SER A 199 4.71 30.40 1.71
CA SER A 199 5.78 29.43 1.44
C SER A 199 5.31 27.99 1.23
N LEU A 200 4.00 27.76 1.11
CA LEU A 200 3.42 26.40 1.01
C LEU A 200 3.81 25.52 2.22
N ASP A 201 3.60 26.06 3.42
CA ASP A 201 4.15 25.54 4.67
C ASP A 201 3.72 24.09 4.94
N LEU A 202 4.66 23.24 5.36
CA LEU A 202 4.34 21.91 5.86
C LEU A 202 3.65 22.05 7.22
N VAL A 203 2.38 21.66 7.27
CA VAL A 203 1.55 21.78 8.48
C VAL A 203 1.68 20.53 9.34
N ASN A 204 1.57 19.35 8.74
CA ASN A 204 1.59 18.07 9.47
C ASN A 204 2.35 17.02 8.66
N ALA A 205 3.13 16.20 9.35
CA ALA A 205 3.70 14.97 8.82
C ALA A 205 3.51 13.82 9.82
N ASP A 206 2.67 12.85 9.46
CA ASP A 206 2.50 11.62 10.22
C ASP A 206 3.33 10.51 9.60
N TYR A 207 4.17 9.87 10.40
CA TYR A 207 4.98 8.73 10.00
C TYR A 207 4.36 7.47 10.60
N ASN A 208 4.17 6.44 9.78
CA ASN A 208 3.62 5.16 10.19
C ASN A 208 4.55 4.02 9.73
N ALA A 209 4.78 3.05 10.60
CA ALA A 209 5.44 1.80 10.25
C ALA A 209 4.89 0.64 11.07
N GLY A 210 4.65 -0.51 10.45
CA GLY A 210 4.06 -1.65 11.13
C GLY A 210 4.33 -2.99 10.47
N PHE A 211 4.16 -4.04 11.28
CA PHE A 211 4.21 -5.43 10.85
C PHE A 211 2.81 -6.02 10.91
N LEU A 212 2.42 -6.73 9.86
CA LEU A 212 1.13 -7.39 9.77
C LEU A 212 1.31 -8.89 9.58
N THR A 213 0.41 -9.64 10.20
CA THR A 213 0.10 -11.02 9.79
C THR A 213 -1.25 -10.99 9.09
N VAL A 214 -1.27 -11.36 7.81
CA VAL A 214 -2.45 -11.35 6.96
C VAL A 214 -2.89 -12.78 6.70
N TYR A 215 -4.20 -12.99 6.58
CA TYR A 215 -4.79 -14.27 6.19
C TYR A 215 -5.86 -14.04 5.12
N ARG A 216 -5.94 -14.94 4.15
CA ARG A 216 -7.04 -14.98 3.16
C ARG A 216 -7.49 -16.41 2.91
N SER A 217 -8.81 -16.60 2.83
CA SER A 217 -9.46 -17.85 2.45
C SER A 217 -10.73 -17.55 1.66
N GLY A 218 -10.70 -17.83 0.35
CA GLY A 218 -11.82 -17.53 -0.54
C GLY A 218 -12.17 -16.04 -0.54
N LYS A 219 -13.41 -15.73 -0.12
CA LYS A 219 -13.97 -14.37 -0.03
C LYS A 219 -13.60 -13.64 1.27
N PHE A 220 -13.00 -14.32 2.23
CA PHE A 220 -12.62 -13.73 3.51
C PHE A 220 -11.13 -13.38 3.51
N SER A 221 -10.81 -12.19 3.98
CA SER A 221 -9.44 -11.79 4.30
C SER A 221 -9.41 -10.99 5.59
N GLY A 222 -8.24 -10.92 6.21
CA GLY A 222 -8.06 -10.11 7.41
C GLY A 222 -6.61 -10.04 7.83
N PHE A 223 -6.32 -9.14 8.76
CA PHE A 223 -4.99 -8.99 9.30
C PHE A 223 -5.02 -8.64 10.79
N LEU A 224 -3.93 -8.98 11.47
CA LEU A 224 -3.53 -8.40 12.74
C LEU A 224 -2.27 -7.58 12.49
N ARG A 225 -2.21 -6.35 13.00
CA ARG A 225 -1.10 -5.42 12.79
C ARG A 225 -0.67 -4.81 14.11
N LEU A 226 0.64 -4.77 14.32
CA LEU A 226 1.27 -3.89 15.31
C LEU A 226 1.98 -2.80 14.54
N HIS A 227 1.62 -1.55 14.79
CA HIS A 227 2.23 -0.42 14.12
C HIS A 227 2.56 0.71 15.09
N HIS A 228 3.58 1.49 14.74
CA HIS A 228 3.96 2.73 15.39
C HIS A 228 3.55 3.89 14.51
N GLN A 229 3.00 4.94 15.11
CA GLN A 229 2.76 6.22 14.48
C GLN A 229 3.41 7.34 15.30
N SER A 230 4.04 8.30 14.62
CA SER A 230 4.54 9.53 15.21
C SER A 230 4.17 10.73 14.34
N SER A 231 3.87 11.85 14.97
CA SER A 231 3.40 13.06 14.29
C SER A 231 4.33 14.24 14.55
N HIS A 232 4.64 15.00 13.50
CA HIS A 232 5.51 16.17 13.58
C HIS A 232 4.87 17.38 12.86
N LEU A 233 4.98 18.56 13.46
CA LEU A 233 4.71 19.82 12.77
C LEU A 233 5.91 20.18 11.89
N GLY A 234 5.65 20.79 10.73
CA GLY A 234 6.70 21.45 9.96
C GLY A 234 7.24 22.67 10.70
N ASP A 235 8.51 22.96 10.49
CA ASP A 235 9.21 24.07 11.11
C ASP A 235 8.71 25.41 10.57
N GLU A 236 8.34 25.52 9.28
CA GLU A 236 7.73 26.73 8.74
C GLU A 236 6.40 27.06 9.43
N PHE A 237 5.55 26.06 9.68
CA PHE A 237 4.27 26.27 10.36
C PHE A 237 4.45 26.79 11.80
N LEU A 238 5.45 26.30 12.53
CA LEU A 238 5.79 26.78 13.87
C LEU A 238 6.30 28.23 13.86
N LEU A 239 7.06 28.62 12.84
CA LEU A 239 7.56 29.99 12.67
C LEU A 239 6.44 30.96 12.30
N ALA A 240 5.51 30.53 11.43
CA ALA A 240 4.37 31.32 10.98
C ALA A 240 3.30 31.48 12.08
N ASN A 241 3.16 30.50 12.99
CA ASN A 241 2.11 30.48 14.01
C ASN A 241 2.69 30.49 15.43
N GLN A 242 3.24 31.64 15.83
CA GLN A 242 3.78 31.88 17.17
C GLN A 242 2.67 31.83 18.24
N GLY A 243 2.33 30.62 18.69
CA GLY A 243 1.24 30.35 19.62
C GLY A 243 0.76 28.89 19.58
N VAL A 244 1.04 28.17 18.48
CA VAL A 244 0.77 26.73 18.41
C VAL A 244 1.75 25.98 19.32
N GLN A 245 1.22 25.24 20.29
CA GLN A 245 2.01 24.31 21.08
C GLN A 245 2.14 22.98 20.33
N ARG A 246 3.38 22.54 20.11
CA ARG A 246 3.66 21.22 19.53
C ARG A 246 3.09 20.14 20.44
N ILE A 247 2.24 19.28 19.88
CA ILE A 247 1.81 18.07 20.57
C ILE A 247 2.68 16.91 20.08
N ASN A 248 3.29 16.18 21.00
CA ASN A 248 4.09 15.02 20.64
C ASN A 248 3.18 13.77 20.55
N LEU A 249 2.27 13.73 19.58
CA LEU A 249 1.44 12.55 19.38
C LEU A 249 2.31 11.41 18.84
N SER A 250 2.45 10.36 19.63
CA SER A 250 3.09 9.11 19.23
C SER A 250 2.38 7.95 19.90
N TYR A 251 2.16 6.87 19.16
CA TYR A 251 1.51 5.69 19.72
C TYR A 251 1.91 4.41 18.99
N GLU A 252 1.75 3.30 19.71
CA GLU A 252 1.78 1.96 19.17
C GLU A 252 0.39 1.37 19.30
N GLU A 253 -0.14 0.87 18.18
CA GLU A 253 -1.47 0.29 18.13
C GLU A 253 -1.39 -1.17 17.69
N LEU A 254 -2.12 -2.02 18.42
CA LEU A 254 -2.46 -3.36 17.97
C LEU A 254 -3.86 -3.31 17.38
N ASP A 255 -3.99 -3.59 16.08
CA ASP A 255 -5.28 -3.53 15.40
C ASP A 255 -5.56 -4.76 14.53
N MET A 256 -6.84 -5.09 14.42
CA MET A 256 -7.33 -6.21 13.62
C MET A 256 -8.41 -5.70 12.67
N LYS A 257 -8.33 -6.10 11.40
CA LYS A 257 -9.36 -5.82 10.40
C LYS A 257 -9.73 -7.09 9.65
N LEU A 258 -11.00 -7.23 9.33
CA LEU A 258 -11.58 -8.30 8.54
C LEU A 258 -12.28 -7.69 7.33
N ALA A 259 -12.25 -8.40 6.21
CA ALA A 259 -12.97 -8.05 4.99
C ALA A 259 -13.67 -9.27 4.39
N TYR A 260 -14.78 -9.00 3.71
CA TYR A 260 -15.58 -9.98 3.00
C TYR A 260 -15.95 -9.47 1.61
N ASP A 261 -15.55 -10.23 0.58
CA ASP A 261 -15.87 -9.98 -0.81
C ASP A 261 -17.28 -10.57 -1.10
N ALA A 262 -18.32 -9.78 -0.82
CA ALA A 262 -19.70 -10.22 -0.93
C ALA A 262 -20.07 -10.61 -2.38
N SER A 263 -19.55 -9.87 -3.35
CA SER A 263 -19.63 -10.13 -4.78
C SER A 263 -18.38 -9.59 -5.48
N ASP A 264 -18.28 -9.77 -6.81
CA ASP A 264 -17.18 -9.20 -7.60
C ASP A 264 -17.18 -7.66 -7.65
N TRP A 265 -18.25 -7.03 -7.14
CA TRP A 265 -18.44 -5.58 -7.16
C TRP A 265 -18.66 -4.95 -5.78
N ILE A 266 -18.78 -5.74 -4.70
CA ILE A 266 -18.93 -5.27 -3.32
C ILE A 266 -17.92 -5.97 -2.42
N ARG A 267 -17.15 -5.17 -1.69
CA ARG A 267 -16.36 -5.60 -0.54
C ARG A 267 -16.77 -4.80 0.69
N VAL A 268 -16.86 -5.45 1.83
CA VAL A 268 -17.11 -4.80 3.13
C VAL A 268 -15.98 -5.13 4.09
N HIS A 269 -15.66 -4.22 4.99
CA HIS A 269 -14.65 -4.44 6.02
C HIS A 269 -15.08 -3.87 7.37
N ALA A 270 -14.54 -4.45 8.43
CA ALA A 270 -14.73 -3.98 9.79
C ALA A 270 -13.59 -4.44 10.71
N GLY A 271 -13.41 -3.75 11.82
CA GLY A 271 -12.53 -4.18 12.90
C GLY A 271 -12.31 -3.09 13.94
N GLY A 272 -11.22 -3.22 14.69
CA GLY A 272 -10.90 -2.30 15.76
C GLY A 272 -9.44 -2.38 16.15
N GLY A 273 -9.06 -1.55 17.11
CA GLY A 273 -7.69 -1.46 17.59
C GLY A 273 -7.62 -0.96 19.02
N TYR A 274 -6.43 -1.13 19.60
CA TYR A 274 -6.12 -0.75 20.96
C TYR A 274 -4.72 -0.15 21.01
N LEU A 275 -4.61 1.07 21.55
CA LEU A 275 -3.32 1.71 21.81
C LEU A 275 -2.59 0.99 22.95
N VAL A 276 -1.53 0.26 22.62
CA VAL A 276 -0.70 -0.47 23.59
C VAL A 276 0.35 0.44 24.24
N HIS A 277 0.75 1.51 23.57
CA HIS A 277 1.54 2.60 24.10
C HIS A 277 1.13 3.92 23.42
N ARG A 278 1.26 5.03 24.14
CA ARG A 278 0.78 6.35 23.71
C ARG A 278 1.43 7.48 24.49
N ASP A 279 1.72 8.55 23.78
CA ASP A 279 2.11 9.86 24.27
C ASP A 279 1.25 10.90 23.52
N PRO A 280 0.46 11.74 24.20
CA PRO A 280 0.23 11.79 25.66
C PRO A 280 -0.46 10.54 26.25
N SER A 281 -0.18 10.25 27.54
CA SER A 281 -0.67 9.04 28.21
C SER A 281 -2.19 9.01 28.46
N ASP A 282 -2.86 10.15 28.36
CA ASP A 282 -4.30 10.34 28.58
C ASP A 282 -5.15 10.13 27.32
N VAL A 283 -4.55 9.91 26.14
CA VAL A 283 -5.28 9.61 24.90
C VAL A 283 -6.04 8.29 25.02
N GLU A 284 -7.36 8.27 25.00
CA GLU A 284 -8.14 7.04 25.21
C GLU A 284 -7.88 5.96 24.11
N PRO A 285 -7.80 4.66 24.47
CA PRO A 285 -7.10 3.67 23.65
C PRO A 285 -7.92 2.95 22.57
N ILE A 286 -9.26 2.89 22.68
CA ILE A 286 -10.04 1.98 21.81
C ILE A 286 -10.48 2.69 20.53
N SER A 287 -10.34 1.99 19.40
CA SER A 287 -10.78 2.41 18.07
C SER A 287 -11.65 1.33 17.41
N THR A 288 -12.58 1.76 16.55
CA THR A 288 -13.33 0.89 15.64
C THR A 288 -13.34 1.48 14.23
N GLN A 289 -13.40 0.61 13.24
CA GLN A 289 -13.44 0.99 11.82
C GLN A 289 -14.34 0.04 11.05
N TRP A 290 -15.07 0.56 10.07
CA TRP A 290 -15.85 -0.23 9.13
C TRP A 290 -16.06 0.52 7.83
N GLY A 291 -16.37 -0.20 6.76
CA GLY A 291 -16.54 0.42 5.46
C GLY A 291 -17.03 -0.51 4.37
N ILE A 292 -17.21 0.08 3.20
CA ILE A 292 -17.70 -0.57 1.99
C ILE A 292 -16.95 -0.04 0.77
N GLU A 293 -16.62 -0.93 -0.14
CA GLU A 293 -15.97 -0.64 -1.41
C GLU A 293 -16.82 -1.20 -2.55
N LEU A 294 -17.08 -0.36 -3.54
CA LEU A 294 -17.87 -0.65 -4.72
C LEU A 294 -17.00 -0.49 -5.95
N THR A 295 -16.85 -1.56 -6.72
CA THR A 295 -16.19 -1.54 -8.03
C THR A 295 -17.23 -1.84 -9.10
N SER A 296 -17.41 -0.94 -10.06
CA SER A 296 -18.40 -1.15 -11.13
C SER A 296 -18.12 -2.47 -11.86
N PRO A 297 -19.14 -3.32 -12.08
CA PRO A 297 -19.00 -4.52 -12.90
C PRO A 297 -18.88 -4.20 -14.40
N VAL A 298 -19.10 -2.94 -14.78
CA VAL A 298 -19.03 -2.45 -16.16
C VAL A 298 -17.95 -1.38 -16.28
N THR A 299 -17.08 -1.55 -17.26
CA THR A 299 -16.07 -0.58 -17.66
C THR A 299 -16.63 0.42 -18.67
N PHE A 300 -16.12 1.66 -18.64
CA PHE A 300 -16.41 2.69 -19.65
C PHE A 300 -15.21 2.91 -20.58
N LEU A 301 -15.40 3.76 -21.59
CA LEU A 301 -14.37 4.12 -22.58
C LEU A 301 -13.70 2.88 -23.21
N SER A 302 -14.54 1.98 -23.73
CA SER A 302 -14.11 0.73 -24.38
C SER A 302 -13.24 -0.17 -23.49
N GLY A 303 -13.49 -0.19 -22.17
CA GLY A 303 -12.71 -1.01 -21.24
C GLY A 303 -11.58 -0.27 -20.52
N SER A 304 -11.37 1.01 -20.80
CA SER A 304 -10.19 1.73 -20.31
C SER A 304 -10.31 2.22 -18.86
N VAL A 305 -11.55 2.42 -18.37
CA VAL A 305 -11.79 2.94 -17.03
C VAL A 305 -12.92 2.21 -16.32
N THR A 306 -12.78 2.06 -15.00
CA THR A 306 -13.79 1.45 -14.14
C THR A 306 -14.26 2.46 -13.09
N PRO A 307 -15.56 2.79 -13.05
CA PRO A 307 -16.12 3.58 -11.96
C PRO A 307 -15.99 2.85 -10.61
N ILE A 308 -15.65 3.60 -9.57
CA ILE A 308 -15.37 3.09 -8.23
C ILE A 308 -15.90 4.06 -7.17
N CYS A 309 -16.31 3.52 -6.01
CA CYS A 309 -16.77 4.28 -4.86
C CYS A 309 -16.41 3.55 -3.56
N TYR A 310 -15.85 4.26 -2.60
CA TYR A 310 -15.36 3.72 -1.33
C TYR A 310 -15.86 4.59 -0.19
N ALA A 311 -16.19 3.96 0.93
CA ALA A 311 -16.51 4.65 2.17
C ALA A 311 -15.87 3.93 3.35
N ASP A 312 -15.24 4.71 4.23
CA ASP A 312 -14.59 4.26 5.46
C ASP A 312 -15.07 5.13 6.63
N PHE A 313 -15.38 4.47 7.74
CA PHE A 313 -15.93 5.09 8.94
C PHE A 313 -15.09 4.67 10.14
N GLN A 314 -14.59 5.65 10.88
CA GLN A 314 -13.76 5.40 12.06
C GLN A 314 -14.36 6.11 13.28
N SER A 315 -14.35 5.45 14.43
CA SER A 315 -14.71 6.06 15.71
C SER A 315 -13.77 5.56 16.80
N ASN A 316 -13.51 6.38 17.79
CA ASN A 316 -12.59 6.06 18.87
C ASN A 316 -13.00 6.76 20.16
N GLU A 317 -12.52 6.24 21.29
CA GLU A 317 -12.81 6.78 22.62
C GLU A 317 -12.34 8.23 22.75
N ARG A 318 -11.13 8.55 22.29
CA ARG A 318 -10.52 9.88 22.41
C ARG A 318 -11.36 11.00 21.78
N SER A 319 -12.21 10.68 20.81
CA SER A 319 -13.17 11.60 20.18
C SER A 319 -14.61 11.43 20.68
N GLN A 320 -14.80 10.82 21.84
CA GLN A 320 -16.10 10.49 22.43
C GLN A 320 -17.00 9.73 21.45
N TRP A 321 -16.41 8.81 20.70
CA TRP A 321 -17.06 7.99 19.68
C TRP A 321 -17.69 8.77 18.52
N ALA A 322 -17.29 10.03 18.31
CA ALA A 322 -17.62 10.75 17.09
C ALA A 322 -17.13 9.98 15.86
N ILE A 323 -17.95 9.95 14.81
CA ILE A 323 -17.67 9.19 13.59
C ILE A 323 -16.94 10.09 12.60
N ALA A 324 -15.69 9.75 12.28
CA ALA A 324 -15.00 10.21 11.09
C ALA A 324 -15.52 9.45 9.88
N GLN A 325 -15.89 10.18 8.83
CA GLN A 325 -16.42 9.64 7.58
C GLN A 325 -15.46 10.04 6.47
N SER A 326 -14.93 9.07 5.72
CA SER A 326 -14.19 9.31 4.49
C SER A 326 -14.89 8.63 3.33
N ILE A 327 -15.18 9.38 2.28
CA ILE A 327 -15.84 8.88 1.08
C ILE A 327 -15.01 9.29 -0.12
N MET A 328 -14.71 8.34 -1.00
CA MET A 328 -13.96 8.58 -2.23
C MET A 328 -14.69 7.96 -3.41
N ALA A 329 -14.83 8.69 -4.51
CA ALA A 329 -15.47 8.16 -5.72
C ALA A 329 -14.84 8.72 -6.99
N GLY A 330 -14.77 7.92 -8.04
CA GLY A 330 -14.17 8.35 -9.29
C GLY A 330 -13.87 7.22 -10.26
N LEU A 331 -12.72 7.30 -10.91
CA LEU A 331 -12.34 6.41 -12.01
C LEU A 331 -11.00 5.74 -11.72
N ARG A 332 -10.97 4.41 -11.83
CA ARG A 332 -9.74 3.63 -11.95
C ARG A 332 -9.38 3.48 -13.42
N PHE A 333 -8.12 3.69 -13.76
CA PHE A 333 -7.60 3.51 -15.11
C PHE A 333 -7.01 2.10 -15.24
N GLU A 334 -7.53 1.31 -16.18
CA GLU A 334 -7.16 -0.11 -16.27
C GLU A 334 -5.74 -0.31 -16.81
N ASN A 335 -5.31 0.59 -17.72
CA ASN A 335 -4.01 0.51 -18.40
C ASN A 335 -2.94 1.47 -17.86
N ALA A 336 -3.30 2.42 -16.98
CA ALA A 336 -2.33 3.35 -16.39
C ALA A 336 -1.80 2.75 -15.09
N ARG A 337 -0.63 2.09 -15.16
CA ARG A 337 -0.03 1.37 -14.05
C ARG A 337 1.43 1.74 -13.83
N ILE A 338 1.87 1.70 -12.57
CA ILE A 338 3.28 1.72 -12.18
C ILE A 338 3.55 0.44 -11.40
N GLY A 339 4.29 -0.50 -11.99
CA GLY A 339 4.38 -1.86 -11.47
C GLY A 339 2.99 -2.50 -11.41
N ASN A 340 2.60 -3.00 -10.25
CA ASN A 340 1.26 -3.56 -10.02
C ASN A 340 0.23 -2.52 -9.58
N ARG A 341 0.63 -1.26 -9.39
CA ARG A 341 -0.28 -0.23 -8.85
C ARG A 341 -1.05 0.45 -9.97
N GLN A 342 -2.36 0.52 -9.85
CA GLN A 342 -3.26 1.20 -10.79
C GLN A 342 -3.51 2.64 -10.38
N LEU A 343 -3.50 3.54 -11.36
CA LEU A 343 -3.89 4.93 -11.16
C LEU A 343 -5.41 5.04 -10.95
N GLN A 344 -5.79 5.83 -9.95
CA GLN A 344 -7.16 6.22 -9.67
C GLN A 344 -7.25 7.75 -9.57
N LEU A 345 -8.26 8.35 -10.21
CA LEU A 345 -8.63 9.75 -10.02
C LEU A 345 -9.91 9.79 -9.19
N LEU A 346 -9.83 10.37 -7.99
CA LEU A 346 -10.90 10.32 -7.00
C LEU A 346 -11.31 11.72 -6.56
N ALA A 347 -12.61 11.96 -6.47
CA ALA A 347 -13.15 13.00 -5.61
C ALA A 347 -13.17 12.48 -4.17
N GLU A 348 -12.76 13.32 -3.23
CA GLU A 348 -12.64 13.00 -1.80
C GLU A 348 -13.62 13.84 -0.99
N TYR A 349 -14.23 13.22 0.02
CA TYR A 349 -14.97 13.89 1.08
C TYR A 349 -14.50 13.34 2.42
N PHE A 350 -14.36 14.24 3.39
CA PHE A 350 -14.15 13.85 4.78
C PHE A 350 -14.90 14.76 5.74
N ALA A 351 -15.46 14.18 6.79
CA ALA A 351 -15.98 14.93 7.94
C ALA A 351 -15.87 14.13 9.24
N GLY A 352 -15.38 14.76 10.30
CA GLY A 352 -15.34 14.21 11.66
C GLY A 352 -14.03 14.53 12.37
N PRO A 353 -13.65 13.76 13.41
CA PRO A 353 -12.36 13.91 14.08
C PRO A 353 -11.19 13.87 13.09
N SER A 354 -10.22 14.78 13.25
CA SER A 354 -9.10 14.88 12.31
C SER A 354 -8.27 13.59 12.29
N PRO A 355 -7.88 13.08 11.11
CA PRO A 355 -6.96 11.96 11.00
C PRO A 355 -5.49 12.44 11.04
N ASP A 356 -5.24 13.74 11.01
CA ASP A 356 -3.91 14.33 11.09
C ASP A 356 -3.45 14.41 12.53
N GLY A 357 -2.32 13.77 12.85
CA GLY A 357 -1.94 13.54 14.24
C GLY A 357 -1.63 14.80 15.04
N GLN A 358 -1.19 15.90 14.43
CA GLN A 358 -1.07 17.19 15.12
C GLN A 358 -2.41 17.87 15.42
N PHE A 359 -3.48 17.44 14.74
CA PHE A 359 -4.83 17.99 14.86
C PHE A 359 -5.82 16.97 15.40
N TYR A 360 -5.36 15.88 16.02
CA TYR A 360 -6.19 14.73 16.42
C TYR A 360 -7.34 15.06 17.40
N THR A 361 -7.26 16.21 18.10
CA THR A 361 -8.31 16.71 19.00
C THR A 361 -9.33 17.60 18.29
N GLN A 362 -9.10 17.96 17.04
CA GLN A 362 -9.92 18.85 16.24
C GLN A 362 -10.89 18.08 15.35
N HIS A 363 -11.91 18.78 14.86
CA HIS A 363 -12.75 18.30 13.77
C HIS A 363 -12.27 18.88 12.46
N SER A 364 -12.32 18.07 11.42
CA SER A 364 -11.96 18.49 10.07
C SER A 364 -13.09 18.16 9.11
N HIS A 365 -13.20 19.00 8.09
CA HIS A 365 -14.19 18.85 7.03
C HIS A 365 -13.60 19.38 5.74
N TRP A 366 -13.46 18.53 4.73
CA TRP A 366 -12.93 18.93 3.44
C TRP A 366 -13.58 18.19 2.27
N PHE A 367 -13.48 18.82 1.10
CA PHE A 367 -13.67 18.19 -0.19
C PHE A 367 -12.36 18.23 -0.95
N GLY A 368 -12.07 17.22 -1.73
CA GLY A 368 -10.82 17.15 -2.46
C GLY A 368 -10.92 16.43 -3.80
N VAL A 369 -9.81 16.47 -4.52
CA VAL A 369 -9.58 15.65 -5.71
C VAL A 369 -8.13 15.17 -5.67
N GLY A 370 -7.93 13.88 -5.91
CA GLY A 370 -6.65 13.22 -5.75
C GLY A 370 -6.32 12.22 -6.83
N LEU A 371 -5.03 12.07 -7.09
CA LEU A 371 -4.47 10.94 -7.84
C LEU A 371 -3.90 9.95 -6.82
N HIS A 372 -4.33 8.69 -6.94
CA HIS A 372 -3.93 7.61 -6.03
C HIS A 372 -3.41 6.42 -6.81
N PHE A 373 -2.40 5.74 -6.25
CA PHE A 373 -1.85 4.51 -6.79
C PHE A 373 -2.01 3.38 -5.78
N TYR A 374 -2.91 2.44 -6.09
CA TYR A 374 -3.24 1.28 -5.26
C TYR A 374 -2.93 -0.04 -5.99
N PHE A 375 -2.64 -1.10 -5.24
CA PHE A 375 -2.33 -2.45 -5.75
C PHE A 375 -3.52 -3.22 -6.32
#